data_AF-A0A5M3VUL7-F1
#
_entry.id   AF-A0A5M3VUL7-F1
#
_cell.length_a   1.000
_cell.length_b   1.000
_cell.length_c   1.000
_cell.angle_alpha   90.00
_cell.angle_beta   90.00
_cell.angle_gamma   90.00
#
_symmetry.space_group_name_H-M   'P 1'
#
loop_
_entity.id
_entity.type
_entity.pdbx_description
1 polymer ?
#
loop_
_entity_poly.entity_id
_entity_poly.type
_entity_poly.pdbx_seq_one_letter_code
_entity_poly.pdbx_strand_id
1 'polypeptide(L)'
;MTTKPVTVTIDEHLHAYAQEEVKAGRAKSVSSVVNAALAARAEADHAADAAVRKAVAAVQADPEVAARVERMTAHVLAQATSADRTDLDV
;
A
#
# COMPACT_ATOMS: atom_id res chain seq x y z
N MET A 1 2.08 -6.95 -25.72
CA MET A 1 1.26 -6.39 -24.62
C MET A 1 0.18 -5.54 -25.24
N THR A 2 -1.07 -5.70 -24.79
CA THR A 2 -2.21 -4.95 -25.32
C THR A 2 -2.54 -3.84 -24.33
N THR A 3 -2.44 -2.58 -24.74
CA THR A 3 -2.81 -1.41 -23.93
C THR A 3 -4.19 -0.90 -24.33
N LYS A 4 -5.00 -0.44 -23.37
CA LYS A 4 -6.26 0.25 -23.64
C LYS A 4 -6.09 1.75 -23.40
N PRO A 5 -6.61 2.62 -24.29
CA PRO A 5 -6.60 4.05 -24.05
C PRO A 5 -7.52 4.39 -22.87
N VAL A 6 -7.01 5.23 -21.96
CA VAL A 6 -7.76 5.73 -20.80
C VAL A 6 -7.49 7.22 -20.66
N THR A 7 -8.52 7.98 -20.28
CA THR A 7 -8.40 9.40 -19.93
C THR A 7 -8.32 9.49 -18.41
N VAL A 8 -7.26 10.11 -17.91
CA VAL A 8 -7.04 10.29 -16.47
C VAL A 8 -6.69 11.75 -16.20
N THR A 9 -7.12 12.26 -15.05
CA THR A 9 -6.68 13.57 -14.56
C THR A 9 -5.46 13.37 -13.69
N ILE A 10 -4.41 14.14 -13.96
CA ILE A 10 -3.12 14.04 -13.26
C ILE A 10 -2.81 15.43 -12.71
N ASP A 11 -2.33 15.49 -11.48
CA ASP A 11 -1.87 16.77 -10.91
C ASP A 11 -0.77 17.39 -11.77
N GLU A 12 -0.79 18.72 -11.85
CA GLU A 12 0.11 19.49 -12.73
C GLU A 12 1.59 19.14 -12.51
N HIS A 13 2.00 19.02 -11.24
CA HIS A 13 3.38 18.71 -10.88
C HIS A 13 3.82 17.29 -11.32
N LEU A 14 2.91 16.30 -11.26
CA LEU A 14 3.18 14.94 -11.72
C LEU A 14 3.21 14.87 -13.25
N HIS A 15 2.34 15.64 -13.91
CA HIS A 15 2.36 15.76 -15.36
C HIS A 15 3.67 16.41 -15.84
N ALA A 16 4.11 17.49 -15.20
CA ALA A 16 5.40 18.12 -15.50
C ALA A 16 6.57 17.15 -15.31
N TYR A 17 6.59 16.40 -14.20
CA TYR A 17 7.58 15.36 -13.97
C TYR A 17 7.61 14.31 -15.09
N ALA A 18 6.43 13.79 -15.48
CA ALA A 18 6.35 12.80 -16.56
C ALA A 18 6.82 13.35 -17.90
N GLN A 19 6.59 14.64 -18.18
CA GLN A 19 7.12 15.30 -19.38
C GLN A 19 8.65 15.42 -19.35
N GLU A 20 9.24 15.78 -18.21
CA GLU A 20 10.69 15.84 -18.05
C GLU A 20 11.35 14.47 -18.22
N GLU A 21 10.74 13.39 -17.71
CA GLU A 21 11.21 12.02 -17.94
C GLU A 21 11.25 11.64 -19.43
N VAL A 22 10.26 12.09 -20.20
CA VAL A 22 10.21 11.87 -21.65
C VAL A 22 11.26 12.71 -22.37
N LYS A 23 11.40 14.00 -22.01
CA LYS A 23 12.41 14.89 -22.58
C LYS A 23 13.83 14.39 -22.30
N ALA A 24 14.07 13.84 -21.12
CA ALA A 24 15.34 13.25 -20.74
C ALA A 24 15.61 11.89 -21.42
N GLY A 25 14.67 11.36 -22.21
CA GLY A 25 14.80 10.07 -22.90
C GLY A 25 14.69 8.86 -21.98
N ARG A 26 14.33 9.05 -20.69
CA ARG A 26 14.12 7.96 -19.73
C ARG A 26 12.82 7.20 -19.98
N ALA A 27 11.84 7.87 -20.60
CA ALA A 27 10.59 7.25 -21.01
C ALA A 27 10.22 7.59 -22.46
N LYS A 28 9.52 6.65 -23.13
CA LYS A 28 9.07 6.83 -24.52
C LYS A 28 7.84 7.73 -24.65
N SER A 29 7.03 7.83 -23.58
CA SER A 29 5.82 8.64 -23.53
C SER A 29 5.36 8.82 -22.09
N VAL A 30 4.47 9.80 -21.85
CA VAL A 30 3.81 9.99 -20.55
C VAL A 30 3.08 8.72 -20.12
N SER A 31 2.40 8.03 -21.05
CA SER A 31 1.76 6.74 -20.75
C SER A 31 2.75 5.66 -20.30
N SER A 32 3.99 5.68 -20.80
CA SER A 32 5.05 4.77 -20.33
C SER A 32 5.45 5.07 -18.89
N VAL A 33 5.51 6.35 -18.51
CA VAL A 33 5.81 6.76 -17.13
C VAL A 33 4.68 6.32 -16.19
N VAL A 34 3.43 6.59 -16.57
CA VAL A 34 2.25 6.20 -15.79
C VAL A 34 2.16 4.68 -15.62
N ASN A 35 2.38 3.92 -16.69
CA ASN A 35 2.38 2.46 -16.61
C ASN A 35 3.50 1.92 -15.72
N ALA A 36 4.70 2.52 -15.78
CA ALA A 36 5.82 2.12 -14.92
C ALA A 36 5.52 2.42 -13.44
N ALA A 37 4.93 3.58 -13.14
CA ALA A 37 4.52 3.93 -11.79
C ALA A 37 3.43 2.97 -11.24
N LEU A 38 2.43 2.65 -12.07
CA LEU A 38 1.39 1.68 -11.70
C LEU A 38 1.94 0.27 -11.51
N ALA A 39 2.88 -0.17 -12.36
CA ALA A 39 3.53 -1.47 -12.21
C ALA A 39 4.35 -1.54 -10.92
N ALA A 40 5.12 -0.49 -10.60
CA ALA A 40 5.88 -0.42 -9.35
C ALA A 40 4.96 -0.43 -8.12
N ARG A 41 3.80 0.24 -8.21
CA ARG A 41 2.80 0.22 -7.14
C ARG A 41 2.18 -1.17 -6.98
N ALA A 42 1.78 -1.80 -8.08
CA ALA A 42 1.20 -3.14 -8.05
C ALA A 42 2.18 -4.17 -7.46
N GLU A 43 3.47 -4.07 -7.79
CA GLU A 43 4.49 -4.94 -7.20
C GLU A 43 4.65 -4.71 -5.69
N ALA A 44 4.66 -3.44 -5.25
CA ALA A 44 4.72 -3.11 -3.84
C ALA A 44 3.48 -3.63 -3.07
N ASP A 45 2.30 -3.49 -3.65
CA ASP A 45 1.05 -3.98 -3.06
C ASP A 45 1.04 -5.53 -3.02
N HIS A 46 1.50 -6.21 -4.09
CA HIS A 46 1.66 -7.66 -4.09
C HIS A 46 2.66 -8.16 -3.06
N ALA A 47 3.78 -7.46 -2.88
CA ALA A 47 4.78 -7.78 -1.87
C ALA A 47 4.23 -7.60 -0.44
N ALA A 48 3.47 -6.52 -0.20
CA ALA A 48 2.80 -6.30 1.07
C ALA A 48 1.78 -7.40 1.37
N ASP A 49 0.93 -7.75 0.40
CA ASP A 49 -0.04 -8.84 0.54
C ASP A 49 0.64 -10.20 0.76
N ALA A 50 1.77 -10.46 0.10
CA ALA A 50 2.54 -11.68 0.29
C ALA A 50 3.14 -11.75 1.70
N ALA A 51 3.66 -10.63 2.23
CA ALA A 51 4.16 -10.55 3.59
C ALA A 51 3.06 -10.79 4.63
N VAL A 52 1.88 -10.19 4.43
CA VAL A 52 0.70 -10.40 5.29
C VAL A 52 0.23 -11.85 5.23
N ARG A 53 0.07 -12.43 4.03
CA ARG A 53 -0.33 -13.83 3.86
C ARG A 53 0.67 -14.80 4.51
N LYS A 54 1.97 -14.54 4.39
CA LYS A 54 3.01 -15.34 5.04
C LYS A 54 2.94 -15.24 6.57
N ALA A 55 2.68 -14.06 7.10
CA ALA A 55 2.48 -13.85 8.54
C ALA A 55 1.23 -14.60 9.03
N VAL A 56 0.10 -14.51 8.32
CA VAL A 56 -1.13 -15.24 8.65
C VAL A 56 -0.91 -16.76 8.61
N ALA A 57 -0.22 -17.26 7.58
CA ALA A 57 0.10 -18.69 7.47
C ALA A 57 1.01 -19.18 8.61
N ALA A 58 2.00 -18.37 9.02
CA ALA A 58 2.87 -18.70 10.15
C ALA A 58 2.10 -18.74 11.49
N VAL A 59 1.15 -17.83 11.68
CA VAL A 59 0.26 -17.82 12.85
C VAL A 59 -0.69 -19.02 12.85
N GLN A 60 -1.20 -19.44 11.68
CA GLN A 60 -2.05 -20.63 11.58
C GLN A 60 -1.27 -21.95 11.76
N ALA A 61 0.01 -21.97 11.42
CA ALA A 61 0.85 -23.17 11.54
C ALA A 61 1.29 -23.46 12.98
N ASP A 62 1.28 -22.45 13.87
CA ASP A 62 1.70 -22.59 15.27
C ASP A 62 0.59 -22.09 16.23
N PRO A 63 -0.12 -23.00 16.92
CA PRO A 63 -1.21 -22.63 17.83
C PRO A 63 -0.75 -21.80 19.03
N GLU A 64 0.51 -21.88 19.46
CA GLU A 64 1.01 -21.01 20.54
C GLU A 64 1.24 -19.57 20.07
N VAL A 65 1.66 -19.39 18.81
CA VAL A 65 1.83 -18.07 18.19
C VAL A 65 0.46 -17.42 17.96
N ALA A 66 -0.56 -18.18 17.56
CA ALA A 66 -1.94 -17.71 17.47
C ALA A 66 -2.46 -17.17 18.82
N ALA A 67 -2.30 -17.94 19.90
CA ALA A 67 -2.71 -17.51 21.24
C ALA A 67 -1.92 -16.29 21.77
N ARG A 68 -0.70 -16.05 21.27
CA ARG A 68 0.08 -14.85 21.61
C ARG A 68 -0.39 -13.62 20.84
N VAL A 69 -0.67 -13.75 19.54
CA VAL A 69 -1.18 -12.66 18.70
C VAL A 69 -2.58 -12.23 19.15
N GLU A 70 -3.44 -13.17 19.53
CA GLU A 70 -4.76 -12.88 20.06
C GLU A 70 -4.70 -12.05 21.35
N ARG A 71 -3.82 -12.43 22.30
CA ARG A 71 -3.59 -11.65 23.54
C ARG A 71 -3.06 -10.25 23.27
N MET A 72 -2.14 -10.10 22.31
CA MET A 72 -1.59 -8.80 21.94
C MET A 72 -2.66 -7.92 21.27
N THR A 73 -3.47 -8.49 20.39
CA THR A 73 -4.55 -7.79 19.69
C THR A 73 -5.62 -7.31 20.68
N ALA A 74 -6.01 -8.17 21.63
CA ALA A 74 -6.94 -7.81 22.71
C ALA A 74 -6.40 -6.66 23.58
N HIS A 75 -5.10 -6.64 23.86
CA HIS A 75 -4.47 -5.55 24.61
C HIS A 75 -4.48 -4.22 23.85
N VAL A 76 -4.15 -4.24 22.56
CA VAL A 76 -4.16 -3.03 21.70
C VAL A 76 -5.58 -2.48 21.52
N LEU A 77 -6.57 -3.36 21.30
CA LEU A 77 -7.98 -2.97 21.23
C LEU A 77 -8.45 -2.33 22.55
N ALA A 78 -8.09 -2.92 23.69
CA ALA A 78 -8.42 -2.35 25.00
C ALA A 78 -7.77 -0.97 25.23
N GLN A 79 -6.54 -0.77 24.76
CA GLN A 79 -5.88 0.54 24.82
C GLN A 79 -6.58 1.58 23.93
N ALA A 80 -6.99 1.20 22.71
CA ALA A 80 -7.73 2.08 21.81
C ALA A 80 -9.07 2.54 22.39
N THR A 81 -9.81 1.65 23.06
CA THR A 81 -11.07 2.00 23.75
C THR A 81 -10.86 2.87 24.99
N SER A 82 -9.70 2.76 25.66
CA SER A 82 -9.38 3.62 26.82
C SER A 82 -8.96 5.03 26.44
N ALA A 83 -8.34 5.22 25.27
CA ALA A 83 -7.95 6.54 24.77
C ALA A 83 -9.18 7.39 24.38
N ASP A 84 -10.19 6.79 23.76
CA ASP A 84 -11.44 7.45 23.34
C ASP A 84 -12.27 8.02 24.51
N ARG A 85 -12.04 7.52 25.74
CA ARG A 85 -12.76 7.94 26.94
C ARG A 85 -12.11 9.10 27.69
N THR A 86 -10.90 9.52 27.29
CA THR A 86 -10.15 10.60 27.97
C THR A 86 -10.32 11.95 27.26
N ASP A 87 -10.83 11.98 26.03
CA ASP A 87 -11.06 13.20 25.24
C ASP A 87 -12.47 13.81 25.42
N LEU A 88 -13.31 13.25 26.30
CA LEU A 88 -14.67 13.74 26.59
C LEU A 88 -14.82 14.40 27.98
N ASP A 89 -13.72 14.71 28.66
CA ASP A 89 -13.68 15.40 29.97
C ASP A 89 -12.83 16.70 29.87
N VAL A 90 -13.15 17.57 28.89
CA VAL A 90 -12.71 18.98 28.83
C VAL A 90 -13.92 19.90 28.76
#